data_AF-A0A1M5PS46-F1
#
_entry.id   AF-A0A1M5PS46-F1
#
_cell.length_a   1.000
_cell.length_b   1.000
_cell.length_c   1.000
_cell.angle_alpha   90.00
_cell.angle_beta   90.00
_cell.angle_gamma   90.00
#
_symmetry.space_group_name_H-M   'P 1'
#
loop_
_entity.id
_entity.type
_entity.pdbx_description
1 polymer ?
#
loop_
_entity_poly.entity_id
_entity_poly.type
_entity_poly.pdbx_seq_one_letter_code
_entity_poly.pdbx_strand_id
1 'polypeptide(L)' 'MPNYTLTVFDPSGEKLLDETFTATNDEEAKKIGTAKLEKEGYSEHTHRCVTPDAKLLLFHR' A
#
# COMPACT_ATOMS: atom_id res chain seq x y z
N MET A 1 -2.24 15.68 7.49
CA MET A 1 -1.84 14.90 6.31
C MET A 1 -2.75 13.69 6.23
N PRO A 2 -3.25 13.32 5.04
CA PRO A 2 -4.07 12.14 4.86
C PRO A 2 -3.30 10.85 5.24
N ASN A 3 -4.00 9.92 5.89
CA ASN A 3 -3.47 8.63 6.33
C ASN A 3 -3.82 7.57 5.30
N TYR A 4 -2.81 6.94 4.70
CA TYR A 4 -2.95 5.88 3.72
C TYR A 4 -2.62 4.55 4.37
N THR A 5 -3.36 3.50 4.02
CA THR A 5 -3.10 2.15 4.53
C THR A 5 -2.63 1.27 3.39
N LEU A 6 -1.42 0.74 3.52
CA LEU A 6 -0.86 -0.26 2.62
C LEU A 6 -1.05 -1.64 3.25
N THR A 7 -1.80 -2.49 2.57
CA THR A 7 -1.95 -3.90 2.96
C THR A 7 -1.41 -4.79 1.86
N VAL A 8 -0.52 -5.72 2.21
CA VAL A 8 0.03 -6.75 1.33
C VAL A 8 -0.47 -8.11 1.78
N PHE A 9 -0.77 -8.96 0.81
CA PHE A 9 -1.20 -10.33 0.98
C PHE A 9 -0.23 -11.28 0.30
N ASP A 10 -0.02 -12.44 0.92
CA ASP A 10 0.66 -13.60 0.35
C ASP A 10 -0.23 -14.25 -0.72
N PRO A 11 0.32 -15.03 -1.67
CA PRO A 11 -0.47 -15.85 -2.58
C PRO A 11 -1.44 -16.82 -1.87
N SER A 12 -1.15 -17.17 -0.62
CA SER A 12 -2.03 -17.99 0.24
C SER A 12 -3.22 -17.21 0.81
N GLY A 13 -3.22 -15.87 0.70
CA GLY A 13 -4.25 -14.98 1.24
C GLY A 13 -3.96 -14.45 2.65
N GLU A 14 -2.79 -14.74 3.22
CA GLU A 14 -2.37 -14.21 4.53
C GLU A 14 -1.90 -12.76 4.40
N LYS A 15 -2.17 -11.91 5.40
CA LYS A 15 -1.64 -10.53 5.42
C LYS A 15 -0.15 -10.55 5.77
N LEU A 16 0.68 -10.15 4.81
CA LEU A 16 2.12 -10.00 4.99
C LEU A 16 2.49 -8.65 5.60
N LEU A 17 1.80 -7.59 5.19
CA LEU A 17 2.08 -6.23 5.63
C LEU A 17 0.78 -5.45 5.81
N ASP A 18 0.72 -4.63 6.85
CA ASP A 18 -0.41 -3.74 7.13
C ASP A 18 0.11 -2.50 7.83
N GLU A 19 0.50 -1.52 7.04
CA GLU A 19 1.09 -0.29 7.55
C GLU A 19 0.25 0.91 7.17
N THR A 20 0.08 1.82 8.13
CA THR A 20 -0.52 3.12 7.88
C THR A 20 0.58 4.17 7.80
N PHE A 21 0.56 5.01 6.76
CA PHE A 21 1.54 6.06 6.55
C PHE A 21 0.86 7.36 6.10
N THR A 22 1.48 8.50 6.39
CA THR A 22 0.97 9.81 5.97
C THR A 22 1.65 10.26 4.70
N ALA A 23 0.90 10.86 3.79
CA ALA A 23 1.46 11.51 2.60
C ALA A 23 0.72 12.80 2.30
N THR A 24 1.33 13.68 1.54
CA THR A 24 0.80 15.02 1.23
C THR A 24 -0.33 14.97 0.20
N ASN A 25 -0.25 14.04 -0.75
CA ASN A 25 -1.25 13.83 -1.80
C ASN A 25 -1.22 12.37 -2.29
N ASP A 26 -2.18 12.02 -3.14
CA ASP A 26 -2.33 10.70 -3.74
C ASP A 26 -1.08 10.26 -4.53
N GLU A 27 -0.39 11.17 -5.20
CA GLU A 27 0.84 10.85 -5.96
C GLU A 27 2.02 10.49 -5.04
N GLU A 28 2.23 11.27 -3.98
CA GLU A 28 3.25 11.00 -2.97
C GLU A 28 2.93 9.71 -2.22
N ALA A 29 1.65 9.48 -1.93
CA ALA A 29 1.19 8.24 -1.31
C ALA A 29 1.50 7.02 -2.18
N LYS A 30 1.30 7.12 -3.50
CA LYS A 30 1.69 6.07 -4.44
C LYS A 30 3.18 5.81 -4.41
N LYS A 31 4.01 6.86 -4.49
CA LYS A 31 5.48 6.73 -4.46
C LYS A 31 5.96 6.09 -3.16
N ILE A 32 5.45 6.51 -2.01
CA ILE A 32 5.81 5.93 -0.70
C ILE A 32 5.36 4.47 -0.63
N GLY A 33 4.14 4.17 -1.07
CA GLY A 33 3.61 2.80 -1.12
C GLY A 33 4.47 1.88 -1.99
N THR A 34 4.77 2.29 -3.23
CA THR A 34 5.62 1.53 -4.15
C THR A 34 7.04 1.37 -3.63
N ALA A 35 7.66 2.42 -3.10
CA ALA A 35 9.00 2.32 -2.52
C ALA A 35 9.06 1.37 -1.31
N LYS A 36 8.01 1.34 -0.49
CA LYS A 36 7.88 0.37 0.62
C LYS A 36 7.77 -1.06 0.09
N LEU A 37 6.92 -1.29 -0.92
CA LEU A 37 6.77 -2.60 -1.55
C LEU A 37 8.08 -3.10 -2.14
N GLU A 38 8.82 -2.25 -2.86
CA GLU A 38 10.12 -2.60 -3.42
C GLU A 38 11.15 -2.91 -2.33
N LYS A 39 11.17 -2.09 -1.26
CA LYS A 39 12.10 -2.28 -0.14
C LYS A 39 11.85 -3.58 0.61
N GLU A 40 10.59 -3.96 0.80
CA GLU A 40 10.18 -5.17 1.50
C GLU A 40 10.14 -6.41 0.57
N GLY A 41 10.29 -6.24 -0.74
CA GLY A 41 10.20 -7.32 -1.73
C GLY A 41 8.76 -7.74 -2.09
N TYR A 42 7.78 -6.90 -1.79
CA TYR A 42 6.35 -7.13 -2.01
C TYR A 42 5.79 -6.54 -3.31
N SER A 43 6.62 -6.02 -4.21
CA SER A 43 6.16 -5.43 -5.48
C SER A 43 5.34 -6.38 -6.35
N GLU A 44 5.68 -7.67 -6.34
CA GLU A 44 4.99 -8.73 -7.09
C GLU A 44 3.91 -9.44 -6.26
N HIS A 45 3.73 -9.06 -4.99
CA HIS A 45 2.71 -9.65 -4.13
C HIS A 45 1.38 -8.91 -4.32
N THR A 46 0.28 -9.59 -4.02
CA THR A 46 -1.04 -8.96 -4.01
C THR A 46 -1.05 -7.84 -2.97
N HIS A 47 -1.20 -6.59 -3.39
CA HIS A 47 -1.16 -5.45 -2.48
C HIS A 47 -2.19 -4.40 -2.84
N ARG A 48 -2.65 -3.66 -1.82
CA ARG A 48 -3.54 -2.53 -2.00
C ARG A 48 -3.13 -1.37 -1.11
N CYS A 49 -3.24 -0.17 -1.65
CA CYS A 49 -3.13 1.06 -0.88
C CYS A 49 -4.49 1.74 -0.87
N VAL A 50 -5.02 2.06 0.31
CA VAL A 50 -6.28 2.79 0.48
C VAL A 50 -6.03 4.16 1.10
N THR A 51 -6.77 5.16 0.63
CA THR A 51 -6.78 6.54 1.15
C THR A 51 -7.55 6.59 2.49
N PRO A 52 -7.45 7.69 3.27
CA PRO A 52 -8.21 7.80 4.52
C PRO A 52 -9.72 7.79 4.30
N ASP A 53 -10.19 8.18 3.13
CA ASP A 53 -11.59 8.09 2.68
C ASP A 53 -11.98 6.68 2.20
N ALA A 54 -11.17 5.66 2.51
CA ALA A 54 -11.34 4.28 2.07
C ALA A 54 -11.40 4.10 0.54
N LYS A 55 -10.82 5.02 -0.24
CA LYS A 55 -10.72 4.87 -1.70
C LYS A 55 -9.49 4.04 -2.05
N LEU A 56 -9.61 3.20 -3.06
CA LEU A 56 -8.52 2.38 -3.56
C LEU A 56 -7.57 3.24 -4.42
N LEU A 57 -6.35 3.43 -3.94
CA LEU A 57 -5.33 4.26 -4.58
C LEU A 57 -4.37 3.43 -5.44
N LEU A 58 -3.92 2.28 -4.92
CA LEU A 58 -3.11 1.29 -5.62
C LEU A 58 -3.71 -0.09 -5.43
N PHE A 59 -3.62 -0.90 -6.48
CA PHE A 59 -4.06 -2.29 -6.46
C PHE A 59 -3.19 -3.12 -7.39
N HIS A 60 -2.68 -4.21 -6.86
CA HIS A 60 -2.00 -5.25 -7.61
C HIS A 60 -2.52 -6.61 -7.13
N ARG A 61 -2.67 -7.55 -8.06
CA ARG A 61 -3.20 -8.88 -7.80
C ARG A 61 -2.13 -9.91 -8.07
#